data_AF-A0A0X3PFC2-F1
#
_entry.id   AF-A0A0X3PFC2-F1
#
_cell.length_a   1.000
_cell.length_b   1.000
_cell.length_c   1.000
_cell.angle_alpha   90.00
_cell.angle_beta   90.00
_cell.angle_gamma   90.00
#
_symmetry.space_group_name_H-M   'P 1'
#
loop_
_entity.id
_entity.type
_entity.pdbx_description
1 polymer ?
#
loop_
_entity_poly.entity_id
_entity_poly.type
_entity_poly.pdbx_seq_one_letter_code
_entity_poly.pdbx_strand_id
1 'polypeptide(L)'
;MSSQISVYAYLCETYPRLAAAIAVWVEKPHVLNRKLFGARLLMFSGDFAVRVVYPKLFTGLDPFTEEIRFENKGYRFFSKHASYSVVIMGGSPKVTCMDVKNLQIFSPQWFIECLETRLCHWASLSLDHSPPSLKLVDYQNYQKVYLQLKTYYWEYLRTSWCEKTDPEKFIHEDFGIAAYLICVWSNVKKEDVFFVDIGCGNGLLVYLLISEGFHGIGIDIKGRGIWKQYPARVAAALKEETLDPSTHPGFPKATLLIGNHSDELTPWLPILATKSNSECQVFTIPCCPFSLYQKFNDGHYNQQLKDGVYCQLTGGPQPSSAFTTEFPKEHSRLAEEGFWRGRYRRYIRYLENVLRICGFEPELDILRIPSTKRV
;
A
#
# COMPACT_ATOMS: atom_id res chain seq x y z
N MET A 1 5.93 12.01 -46.17
CA MET A 1 5.75 13.17 -45.27
C MET A 1 6.23 12.74 -43.89
N SER A 2 7.35 13.28 -43.41
CA SER A 2 7.86 13.00 -42.07
C SER A 2 6.88 13.60 -41.05
N SER A 3 6.28 12.77 -40.20
CA SER A 3 5.56 13.25 -39.02
C SER A 3 6.57 13.92 -38.10
N GLN A 4 6.54 15.25 -38.00
CA GLN A 4 7.32 15.97 -37.00
C GLN A 4 6.92 15.46 -35.62
N ILE A 5 7.86 14.79 -34.93
CA ILE A 5 7.71 14.40 -33.53
C ILE A 5 7.60 15.70 -32.71
N SER A 6 6.57 15.81 -31.88
CA SER A 6 6.41 16.98 -31.00
C SER A 6 7.58 17.12 -30.03
N VAL A 7 7.86 18.34 -29.55
CA VAL A 7 8.98 18.57 -28.61
C VAL A 7 8.83 17.73 -27.34
N TYR A 8 7.61 17.56 -26.85
CA TYR A 8 7.32 16.68 -25.72
C TYR A 8 7.66 15.22 -25.99
N ALA A 9 7.23 14.68 -27.13
CA ALA A 9 7.55 13.30 -27.51
C ALA A 9 9.06 13.09 -27.63
N TYR A 10 9.78 14.05 -28.24
CA TYR A 10 11.23 14.04 -28.28
C TYR A 10 11.86 14.06 -26.87
N LEU A 11 11.34 14.87 -25.95
CA LEU A 11 11.82 14.91 -24.56
C LEU A 11 11.55 13.60 -23.81
N CYS A 12 10.40 12.98 -24.02
CA CYS A 12 10.07 11.67 -23.45
C CYS A 12 10.97 10.55 -23.96
N GLU A 13 11.29 10.56 -25.26
CA GLU A 13 12.20 9.57 -25.86
C GLU A 13 13.66 9.80 -25.44
N THR A 14 14.14 11.05 -25.52
CA THR A 14 15.55 11.38 -25.27
C THR A 14 15.89 11.43 -23.79
N TYR A 15 14.94 11.91 -22.97
CA TYR A 15 15.14 12.19 -21.55
C TYR A 15 13.97 11.69 -20.68
N PRO A 16 13.64 10.39 -20.74
CA PRO A 16 12.45 9.83 -20.10
C PRO A 16 12.41 10.09 -18.58
N ARG A 17 13.57 10.04 -17.93
CA ARG A 17 13.67 10.28 -16.47
C ARG A 17 13.41 11.74 -16.09
N LEU A 18 13.90 12.70 -16.89
CA LEU A 18 13.56 14.11 -16.67
C LEU A 18 12.06 14.34 -16.93
N ALA A 19 11.54 13.81 -18.03
CA ALA A 19 10.12 13.96 -18.37
C ALA A 19 9.22 13.43 -17.23
N ALA A 20 9.54 12.26 -16.67
CA ALA A 20 8.83 11.71 -15.51
C ALA A 20 8.98 12.58 -14.25
N ALA A 21 10.19 13.05 -13.92
CA ALA A 21 10.41 13.92 -12.77
C ALA A 21 9.66 15.25 -12.87
N ILE A 22 9.63 15.83 -14.08
CA ILE A 22 8.87 17.05 -14.38
C ILE A 22 7.37 16.79 -14.29
N ALA A 23 6.87 15.66 -14.80
CA ALA A 23 5.45 15.30 -14.68
C ALA A 23 4.99 15.29 -13.21
N VAL A 24 5.80 14.76 -12.28
CA VAL A 24 5.50 14.82 -10.84
C VAL A 24 5.39 16.27 -10.34
N TRP A 25 6.31 17.16 -10.74
CA TRP A 25 6.25 18.57 -10.38
C TRP A 25 5.04 19.29 -11.00
N VAL A 26 4.71 18.97 -12.25
CA VAL A 26 3.60 19.57 -13.01
C VAL A 26 2.24 19.17 -12.43
N GLU A 27 2.05 17.89 -12.14
CA GLU A 27 0.77 17.36 -11.68
C GLU A 27 0.60 17.43 -10.17
N LYS A 28 1.68 17.25 -9.40
CA LYS A 28 1.65 17.10 -7.94
C LYS A 28 2.61 18.08 -7.26
N PRO A 29 2.48 19.40 -7.49
CA PRO A 29 3.44 20.38 -6.96
C PRO A 29 3.47 20.43 -5.43
N HIS A 30 2.39 20.01 -4.75
CA HIS A 30 2.32 19.92 -3.29
C HIS A 30 3.28 18.88 -2.68
N VAL A 31 3.77 17.92 -3.47
CA VAL A 31 4.80 16.94 -3.06
C VAL A 31 6.11 17.65 -2.75
N LEU A 32 6.39 18.75 -3.45
CA LEU A 32 7.61 19.51 -3.33
C LEU A 32 7.44 20.81 -2.53
N ASN A 33 6.35 21.53 -2.78
CA ASN A 33 6.05 22.80 -2.12
C ASN A 33 4.84 22.66 -1.20
N ARG A 34 5.08 22.59 0.11
CA ARG A 34 4.03 22.42 1.13
C ARG A 34 3.02 23.57 1.20
N LYS A 35 3.32 24.71 0.57
CA LYS A 35 2.43 25.88 0.46
C LYS A 35 1.39 25.73 -0.65
N LEU A 36 1.56 24.74 -1.53
CA LEU A 36 0.62 24.41 -2.60
C LEU A 36 -0.30 23.26 -2.16
N PHE A 37 -1.56 23.32 -2.58
CA PHE A 37 -2.55 22.26 -2.43
C PHE A 37 -2.49 21.27 -3.59
N GLY A 38 -2.34 21.76 -4.81
CA GLY A 38 -2.26 20.93 -6.01
C GLY A 38 -2.19 21.74 -7.28
N ALA A 39 -2.33 21.05 -8.42
CA ALA A 39 -2.49 21.67 -9.72
C ALA A 39 -3.48 20.88 -10.58
N ARG A 40 -4.04 21.55 -11.59
CA ARG A 40 -4.88 20.92 -12.61
C ARG A 40 -4.40 21.36 -13.99
N LEU A 41 -4.14 20.40 -14.87
CA LEU A 41 -3.80 20.66 -16.25
C LEU A 41 -5.04 21.20 -16.98
N LEU A 42 -4.93 22.36 -17.62
CA LEU A 42 -6.00 22.94 -18.43
C LEU A 42 -5.85 22.58 -19.91
N MET A 43 -4.62 22.62 -20.40
CA MET A 43 -4.29 22.37 -21.79
C MET A 43 -2.96 21.65 -21.89
N PHE A 44 -2.88 20.79 -22.89
CA PHE A 44 -1.67 20.08 -23.26
C PHE A 44 -1.58 20.04 -24.79
N SER A 45 -0.44 20.44 -25.31
CA SER A 45 -0.04 20.34 -26.70
C SER A 45 1.34 19.66 -26.75
N GLY A 46 1.76 19.26 -27.94
CA GLY A 46 3.09 18.70 -28.16
C GLY A 46 4.25 19.63 -27.80
N ASP A 47 4.00 20.95 -27.71
CA ASP A 47 5.05 21.97 -27.51
C ASP A 47 4.87 22.79 -26.23
N PHE A 48 3.71 22.72 -25.59
CA PHE A 48 3.45 23.43 -24.34
C PHE A 48 2.30 22.82 -23.54
N ALA A 49 2.23 23.19 -22.28
CA ALA A 49 1.13 22.90 -21.38
C ALA A 49 0.74 24.14 -20.57
N VAL A 50 -0.51 24.17 -20.11
CA VAL A 50 -1.00 25.21 -19.21
C VAL A 50 -1.66 24.53 -18.01
N ARG A 51 -1.29 24.94 -16.80
CA ARG A 51 -1.89 24.44 -15.56
C ARG A 51 -2.43 25.57 -14.70
N VAL A 52 -3.42 25.26 -13.87
CA VAL A 52 -3.78 26.08 -12.71
C VAL A 52 -3.11 25.49 -11.49
N VAL A 53 -2.42 26.32 -10.74
CA VAL A 53 -1.81 25.97 -9.44
C VAL A 53 -2.72 26.51 -8.33
N TYR A 54 -2.97 25.69 -7.31
CA TYR A 54 -3.81 26.01 -6.17
C TYR A 54 -2.94 26.20 -4.92
N PRO A 55 -2.69 27.44 -4.46
CA PRO A 55 -2.08 27.69 -3.15
C PRO A 55 -2.98 27.21 -2.01
N LYS A 56 -2.40 26.94 -0.84
CA LYS A 56 -3.19 26.69 0.37
C LYS A 56 -3.77 27.99 0.92
N LEU A 57 -4.95 27.91 1.55
CA LEU A 57 -5.67 29.06 2.08
C LEU A 57 -4.82 29.99 2.96
N PHE A 58 -3.94 29.44 3.81
CA PHE A 58 -3.08 30.24 4.69
C PHE A 58 -2.07 31.13 3.94
N THR A 59 -1.84 30.90 2.65
CA THR A 59 -0.97 31.75 1.83
C THR A 59 -1.66 33.06 1.44
N GLY A 60 -2.99 33.15 1.51
CA GLY A 60 -3.74 34.32 1.07
C GLY A 60 -3.66 34.59 -0.45
N LEU A 61 -3.20 33.62 -1.25
CA LEU A 61 -3.07 33.75 -2.70
C LEU A 61 -4.20 33.04 -3.43
N ASP A 62 -4.76 33.72 -4.42
CA ASP A 62 -5.70 33.10 -5.36
C ASP A 62 -5.01 32.06 -6.26
N PRO A 63 -5.75 31.05 -6.74
CA PRO A 63 -5.29 30.17 -7.80
C PRO A 63 -4.74 30.95 -8.99
N PHE A 64 -3.70 30.41 -9.63
CA PHE A 64 -3.01 31.10 -10.71
C PHE A 64 -2.60 30.16 -11.83
N THR A 65 -2.55 30.70 -13.05
CA THR A 65 -2.12 29.96 -14.23
C THR A 65 -0.61 29.98 -14.36
N GLU A 66 -0.05 28.84 -14.77
CA GLU A 66 1.34 28.71 -15.18
C GLU A 66 1.40 28.05 -16.56
N GLU A 67 2.09 28.71 -17.48
CA GLU A 67 2.40 28.21 -18.81
C GLU A 67 3.74 27.48 -18.77
N ILE A 68 3.81 26.31 -19.42
CA ILE A 68 4.97 25.43 -19.46
C ILE A 68 5.31 25.21 -20.93
N ARG A 69 6.41 25.79 -21.40
CA ARG A 69 6.91 25.59 -22.77
C ARG A 69 7.92 24.46 -22.78
N PHE A 70 7.81 23.58 -23.77
CA PHE A 70 8.74 22.49 -23.97
C PHE A 70 9.84 22.91 -24.93
N GLU A 71 11.08 22.54 -24.61
CA GLU A 71 12.25 22.89 -25.40
C GLU A 71 13.12 21.65 -25.60
N ASN A 72 13.92 21.60 -26.65
CA ASN A 72 14.74 20.42 -26.99
C ASN A 72 15.65 19.92 -25.86
N LYS A 73 15.95 20.74 -24.83
CA LYS A 73 16.78 20.35 -23.68
C LYS A 73 16.09 20.55 -22.34
N GLY A 74 14.79 20.83 -22.30
CA GLY A 74 14.13 21.16 -21.04
C GLY A 74 12.76 21.81 -21.14
N TYR A 75 12.43 22.58 -20.10
CA TYR A 75 11.12 23.17 -19.87
C TYR A 75 11.29 24.61 -19.38
N ARG A 76 10.46 25.54 -19.85
CA ARG A 76 10.34 26.89 -19.29
C ARG A 76 8.97 27.11 -18.70
N PHE A 77 8.93 27.67 -17.50
CA PHE A 77 7.74 27.89 -16.70
C PHE A 77 7.52 29.38 -16.52
N PHE A 78 6.28 29.84 -16.71
CA PHE A 78 5.90 31.24 -16.63
C PHE A 78 4.58 31.40 -15.88
N SER A 79 4.60 32.20 -14.80
CA SER A 79 3.40 32.59 -14.07
C SER A 79 3.50 34.04 -13.61
N LYS A 80 2.41 34.55 -13.02
CA LYS A 80 2.41 35.86 -12.33
C LYS A 80 3.36 35.91 -11.13
N HIS A 81 3.86 34.77 -10.64
CA HIS A 81 4.68 34.68 -9.42
C HIS A 81 6.15 34.35 -9.65
N ALA A 82 6.47 33.60 -10.69
CA ALA A 82 7.85 33.23 -11.01
C ALA A 82 7.99 32.85 -12.49
N SER A 83 9.20 33.04 -13.00
CA SER A 83 9.67 32.50 -14.28
C SER A 83 10.97 31.73 -14.07
N TYR A 84 11.03 30.48 -14.53
CA TYR A 84 12.19 29.62 -14.34
C TYR A 84 12.29 28.58 -15.46
N SER A 85 13.47 27.99 -15.61
CA SER A 85 13.72 26.91 -16.56
C SER A 85 14.30 25.69 -15.88
N VAL A 86 14.01 24.52 -16.42
CA VAL A 86 14.68 23.27 -16.07
C VAL A 86 15.30 22.71 -17.34
N VAL A 87 16.62 22.62 -17.39
CA VAL A 87 17.37 22.14 -18.56
C VAL A 87 18.32 21.03 -18.17
N ILE A 88 18.59 20.11 -19.10
CA ILE A 88 19.58 19.05 -18.85
C ILE A 88 20.97 19.59 -19.12
N MET A 89 21.81 19.52 -18.10
CA MET A 89 23.24 19.82 -18.18
C MET A 89 24.04 18.67 -17.57
N GLY A 90 24.97 18.11 -18.35
CA GLY A 90 25.83 17.01 -17.88
C GLY A 90 25.05 15.75 -17.44
N GLY A 91 23.89 15.48 -18.04
CA GLY A 91 23.03 14.34 -17.67
C GLY A 91 22.15 14.55 -16.45
N SER A 92 22.15 15.76 -15.85
CA SER A 92 21.34 16.10 -14.68
C SER A 92 20.42 17.30 -14.94
N PRO A 93 19.24 17.36 -14.30
CA PRO A 93 18.39 18.55 -14.34
C PRO A 93 19.06 19.74 -13.65
N LYS A 94 19.11 20.89 -14.32
CA LYS A 94 19.57 22.15 -13.75
C LYS A 94 18.42 23.15 -13.78
N VAL A 95 18.17 23.80 -12.65
CA VAL A 95 17.12 24.81 -12.52
C VAL A 95 17.75 26.19 -12.59
N THR A 96 17.19 27.07 -13.43
CA THR A 96 17.57 28.48 -13.49
C THR A 96 16.35 29.34 -13.20
N CYS A 97 16.40 30.07 -12.10
CA CYS A 97 15.38 31.04 -11.76
C CYS A 97 15.65 32.35 -12.53
N MET A 98 14.73 32.76 -13.40
CA MET A 98 14.84 34.00 -14.17
C MET A 98 14.23 35.19 -13.42
N ASP A 99 13.09 34.96 -12.77
CA ASP A 99 12.37 36.01 -12.04
C ASP A 99 11.51 35.41 -10.93
N VAL A 100 11.43 36.09 -9.78
CA VAL A 100 10.54 35.77 -8.67
C VAL A 100 9.81 37.04 -8.24
N LYS A 101 8.53 37.11 -8.57
CA LYS A 101 7.67 38.25 -8.25
C LYS A 101 6.95 38.10 -6.92
N ASN A 102 6.88 36.88 -6.37
CA ASN A 102 6.20 36.63 -5.09
C ASN A 102 6.96 35.63 -4.20
N LEU A 103 7.55 36.16 -3.12
CA LEU A 103 8.34 35.41 -2.13
C LEU A 103 7.52 34.51 -1.20
N GLN A 104 6.19 34.62 -1.21
CA GLN A 104 5.34 33.80 -0.35
C GLN A 104 5.30 32.34 -0.79
N ILE A 105 5.36 32.04 -2.09
CA ILE A 105 5.32 30.66 -2.61
C ILE A 105 6.65 30.18 -3.18
N PHE A 106 7.47 31.07 -3.75
CA PHE A 106 8.75 30.75 -4.35
C PHE A 106 9.83 31.71 -3.84
N SER A 107 11.04 31.22 -3.59
CA SER A 107 12.22 32.09 -3.44
C SER A 107 13.29 31.63 -4.43
N PRO A 108 14.22 32.49 -4.84
CA PRO A 108 15.34 32.09 -5.69
C PRO A 108 16.09 30.87 -5.11
N GLN A 109 16.30 30.86 -3.79
CA GLN A 109 16.94 29.78 -3.08
C GLN A 109 16.13 28.47 -3.13
N TRP A 110 14.81 28.54 -3.01
CA TRP A 110 13.92 27.37 -3.05
C TRP A 110 14.02 26.61 -4.38
N PHE A 111 14.20 27.30 -5.50
CA PHE A 111 14.38 26.66 -6.80
C PHE A 111 15.63 25.76 -6.86
N ILE A 112 16.69 26.14 -6.18
CA ILE A 112 17.94 25.37 -6.16
C ILE A 112 17.86 24.30 -5.06
N GLU A 113 17.64 24.72 -3.81
CA GLU A 113 17.73 23.83 -2.65
C GLU A 113 16.62 22.77 -2.63
N CYS A 114 15.43 23.10 -3.14
CA CYS A 114 14.29 22.19 -3.15
C CYS A 114 14.02 21.61 -4.54
N LEU A 115 13.71 22.45 -5.54
CA LEU A 115 13.28 21.95 -6.86
C LEU A 115 14.39 21.20 -7.58
N GLU A 116 15.57 21.81 -7.75
CA GLU A 116 16.68 21.16 -8.44
C GLU A 116 17.09 19.86 -7.74
N THR A 117 17.36 19.92 -6.42
CA THR A 117 17.75 18.75 -5.62
C THR A 117 16.77 17.59 -5.80
N ARG A 118 15.45 17.87 -5.80
CA ARG A 118 14.42 16.84 -5.93
C ARG A 118 14.26 16.33 -7.35
N LEU A 119 14.36 17.18 -8.36
CA LEU A 119 14.36 16.76 -9.76
C LEU A 119 15.58 15.88 -10.06
N CYS A 120 16.77 16.26 -9.59
CA CYS A 120 17.99 15.44 -9.70
C CYS A 120 17.81 14.07 -9.05
N HIS A 121 17.24 14.04 -7.83
CA HIS A 121 16.96 12.79 -7.14
C HIS A 121 15.94 11.94 -7.90
N TRP A 122 14.80 12.49 -8.33
CA TRP A 122 13.79 11.71 -9.07
C TRP A 122 14.31 11.23 -10.43
N ALA A 123 15.10 12.04 -11.12
CA ALA A 123 15.71 11.65 -12.39
C ALA A 123 16.82 10.61 -12.23
N SER A 124 17.39 10.43 -11.03
CA SER A 124 18.38 9.37 -10.77
C SER A 124 17.74 8.02 -10.42
N LEU A 125 16.46 8.01 -10.00
CA LEU A 125 15.72 6.78 -9.72
C LEU A 125 15.49 5.97 -11.00
N SER A 126 15.47 4.64 -10.87
CA SER A 126 14.94 3.81 -11.95
C SER A 126 13.42 4.03 -12.04
N LEU A 127 12.89 3.97 -13.27
CA LEU A 127 11.44 4.06 -13.50
C LEU A 127 10.69 2.83 -12.96
N ASP A 128 11.43 1.79 -12.60
CA ASP A 128 10.92 0.44 -12.30
C ASP A 128 10.68 0.19 -10.81
N HIS A 129 10.51 1.24 -10.01
CA HIS A 129 10.24 1.06 -8.59
C HIS A 129 8.75 0.82 -8.35
N SER A 130 8.36 -0.45 -8.36
CA SER A 130 7.23 -0.91 -7.56
C SER A 130 7.37 -0.35 -6.14
N PRO A 131 6.29 0.18 -5.54
CA PRO A 131 6.36 0.73 -4.20
C PRO A 131 6.90 -0.34 -3.21
N PRO A 132 7.47 0.06 -2.06
CA PRO A 132 7.94 -0.90 -1.05
C PRO A 132 6.79 -1.72 -0.41
N SER A 133 5.57 -1.48 -0.85
CA SER A 133 4.30 -2.08 -0.44
C SER A 133 3.64 -2.72 -1.66
N LEU A 134 2.90 -3.82 -1.48
CA LEU A 134 2.26 -4.56 -2.58
C LEU A 134 3.30 -5.21 -3.51
N LYS A 135 4.32 -5.86 -2.93
CA LYS A 135 5.39 -6.55 -3.66
C LYS A 135 5.01 -7.95 -4.14
N LEU A 136 4.06 -8.60 -3.48
CA LEU A 136 3.65 -9.98 -3.82
C LEU A 136 2.50 -10.03 -4.83
N VAL A 137 2.00 -8.87 -5.25
CA VAL A 137 0.91 -8.76 -6.24
C VAL A 137 1.27 -7.72 -7.31
N ASP A 138 0.71 -7.87 -8.51
CA ASP A 138 0.85 -6.85 -9.54
C ASP A 138 0.16 -5.54 -9.10
N TYR A 139 0.95 -4.47 -8.98
CA TYR A 139 0.47 -3.20 -8.47
C TYR A 139 -0.64 -2.58 -9.35
N GLN A 140 -0.51 -2.70 -10.68
CA GLN A 140 -1.50 -2.13 -11.60
C GLN A 140 -2.85 -2.87 -11.49
N ASN A 141 -2.80 -4.21 -11.42
CA ASN A 141 -3.97 -5.04 -11.22
C ASN A 141 -4.62 -4.77 -9.87
N TYR A 142 -3.84 -4.64 -8.79
CA TYR A 142 -4.36 -4.27 -7.47
C TYR A 142 -5.11 -2.93 -7.51
N GLN A 143 -4.53 -1.89 -8.13
CA GLN A 143 -5.19 -0.60 -8.26
C GLN A 143 -6.50 -0.70 -9.05
N LYS A 144 -6.49 -1.48 -10.13
CA LYS A 144 -7.68 -1.72 -10.96
C LYS A 144 -8.79 -2.39 -10.17
N VAL A 145 -8.50 -3.50 -9.47
CA VAL A 145 -9.49 -4.23 -8.66
C VAL A 145 -10.00 -3.36 -7.51
N TYR A 146 -9.12 -2.65 -6.80
CA TYR A 146 -9.54 -1.73 -5.73
C TYR A 146 -10.51 -0.66 -6.25
N LEU A 147 -10.22 -0.06 -7.40
CA LEU A 147 -11.10 0.93 -8.03
C LEU A 147 -12.45 0.31 -8.43
N GLN A 148 -12.46 -0.91 -8.96
CA GLN A 148 -13.70 -1.62 -9.30
C GLN A 148 -14.57 -1.86 -8.05
N LEU A 149 -13.98 -2.37 -6.96
CA LEU A 149 -14.68 -2.56 -5.68
C LEU A 149 -15.23 -1.23 -5.15
N LYS A 150 -14.41 -0.18 -5.16
CA LYS A 150 -14.82 1.15 -4.74
C LYS A 150 -15.98 1.67 -5.59
N THR A 151 -15.90 1.59 -6.90
CA THR A 151 -16.96 2.08 -7.79
C THR A 151 -18.29 1.33 -7.56
N TYR A 152 -18.24 0.02 -7.35
CA TYR A 152 -19.44 -0.80 -7.27
C TYR A 152 -20.10 -0.80 -5.88
N TYR A 153 -19.31 -0.85 -4.81
CA TYR A 153 -19.84 -1.07 -3.45
C TYR A 153 -19.86 0.18 -2.57
N TRP A 154 -19.06 1.21 -2.86
CA TRP A 154 -18.87 2.36 -1.96
C TRP A 154 -20.19 3.06 -1.59
N GLU A 155 -21.00 3.42 -2.58
CA GLU A 155 -22.20 4.22 -2.36
C GLU A 155 -23.23 3.48 -1.49
N TYR A 156 -23.39 2.19 -1.73
CA TYR A 156 -24.27 1.34 -0.94
C TYR A 156 -23.74 1.17 0.49
N LEU A 157 -22.49 0.71 0.63
CA LEU A 157 -21.92 0.40 1.94
C LEU A 157 -21.83 1.62 2.85
N ARG A 158 -21.48 2.80 2.32
CA ARG A 158 -21.38 4.03 3.12
C ARG A 158 -22.76 4.52 3.61
N THR A 159 -23.82 4.27 2.83
CA THR A 159 -25.18 4.74 3.16
C THR A 159 -25.94 3.76 4.04
N SER A 160 -25.66 2.45 3.92
CA SER A 160 -26.26 1.41 4.74
C SER A 160 -25.47 1.09 6.01
N TRP A 161 -24.30 1.72 6.22
CA TRP A 161 -23.43 1.43 7.37
C TRP A 161 -24.15 1.66 8.70
N CYS A 162 -24.37 0.57 9.45
CA CYS A 162 -25.04 0.60 10.75
C CYS A 162 -24.13 0.30 11.95
N GLU A 163 -22.83 0.13 11.71
CA GLU A 163 -21.86 -0.11 12.77
C GLU A 163 -21.42 1.21 13.41
N LYS A 164 -20.95 1.15 14.67
CA LYS A 164 -20.49 2.34 15.40
C LYS A 164 -19.15 2.88 14.90
N THR A 165 -18.46 2.11 14.07
CA THR A 165 -17.14 2.43 13.53
C THR A 165 -17.24 3.38 12.35
N ASP A 166 -16.15 4.09 12.06
CA ASP A 166 -16.07 5.00 10.92
C ASP A 166 -16.17 4.21 9.58
N PRO A 167 -17.25 4.39 8.79
CA PRO A 167 -17.40 3.68 7.52
C PRO A 167 -16.27 3.95 6.54
N GLU A 168 -15.75 5.19 6.48
CA GLU A 168 -14.73 5.55 5.51
C GLU A 168 -13.44 4.78 5.76
N LYS A 169 -13.03 4.66 7.03
CA LYS A 169 -11.86 3.88 7.40
C LYS A 169 -12.04 2.39 7.10
N PHE A 170 -13.11 1.78 7.58
CA PHE A 170 -13.28 0.33 7.54
C PHE A 170 -13.61 -0.20 6.14
N ILE A 171 -14.43 0.52 5.37
CA ILE A 171 -14.80 0.11 4.01
C ILE A 171 -13.58 0.16 3.08
N HIS A 172 -12.78 1.23 3.15
CA HIS A 172 -11.58 1.34 2.32
C HIS A 172 -10.50 0.33 2.70
N GLU A 173 -10.40 0.00 3.99
CA GLU A 173 -9.51 -1.06 4.47
C GLU A 173 -9.88 -2.42 3.88
N ASP A 174 -11.14 -2.84 4.00
CA ASP A 174 -11.59 -4.12 3.45
C ASP A 174 -11.59 -4.15 1.91
N PHE A 175 -11.80 -3.02 1.22
CA PHE A 175 -11.56 -2.94 -0.23
C PHE A 175 -10.09 -3.23 -0.58
N GLY A 176 -9.15 -2.71 0.22
CA GLY A 176 -7.72 -2.98 0.03
C GLY A 176 -7.40 -4.46 0.22
N ILE A 177 -7.92 -5.06 1.28
CA ILE A 177 -7.68 -6.47 1.60
C ILE A 177 -8.31 -7.39 0.54
N ALA A 178 -9.57 -7.15 0.18
CA ALA A 178 -10.26 -7.91 -0.86
C ALA A 178 -9.53 -7.79 -2.21
N ALA A 179 -9.13 -6.59 -2.61
CA ALA A 179 -8.37 -6.40 -3.86
C ALA A 179 -7.05 -7.17 -3.85
N TYR A 180 -6.33 -7.17 -2.72
CA TYR A 180 -5.09 -7.92 -2.57
C TYR A 180 -5.32 -9.43 -2.75
N LEU A 181 -6.29 -10.00 -2.03
CA LEU A 181 -6.60 -11.43 -2.11
C LEU A 181 -7.06 -11.84 -3.52
N ILE A 182 -7.88 -11.02 -4.18
CA ILE A 182 -8.30 -11.24 -5.57
C ILE A 182 -7.09 -11.27 -6.51
N CYS A 183 -6.09 -10.40 -6.29
CA CYS A 183 -4.86 -10.41 -7.08
C CYS A 183 -4.00 -11.66 -6.81
N VAL A 184 -3.88 -12.09 -5.55
CA VAL A 184 -3.22 -13.35 -5.19
C VAL A 184 -3.86 -14.54 -5.91
N TRP A 185 -5.19 -14.56 -6.00
CA TRP A 185 -5.94 -15.61 -6.70
C TRP A 185 -6.15 -15.36 -8.20
N SER A 186 -5.43 -14.42 -8.81
CA SER A 186 -5.65 -14.03 -10.22
C SER A 186 -5.53 -15.17 -11.23
N ASN A 187 -4.76 -16.22 -10.91
CA ASN A 187 -4.57 -17.41 -11.74
C ASN A 187 -5.33 -18.64 -11.23
N VAL A 188 -6.19 -18.49 -10.22
CA VAL A 188 -7.00 -19.56 -9.63
C VAL A 188 -8.45 -19.36 -10.03
N LYS A 189 -9.16 -20.45 -10.36
CA LYS A 189 -10.60 -20.35 -10.63
C LYS A 189 -11.33 -20.02 -9.33
N LYS A 190 -12.30 -19.11 -9.39
CA LYS A 190 -12.99 -18.61 -8.19
C LYS A 190 -13.74 -19.73 -7.43
N GLU A 191 -14.27 -20.69 -8.18
CA GLU A 191 -14.98 -21.87 -7.67
C GLU A 191 -14.08 -22.84 -6.89
N ASP A 192 -12.78 -22.85 -7.19
CA ASP A 192 -11.78 -23.69 -6.54
C ASP A 192 -11.28 -23.07 -5.21
N VAL A 193 -11.60 -21.79 -4.96
CA VAL A 193 -11.23 -21.10 -3.72
C VAL A 193 -12.35 -21.27 -2.69
N PHE A 194 -12.00 -21.75 -1.50
CA PHE A 194 -12.86 -21.74 -0.33
C PHE A 194 -12.12 -21.10 0.85
N PHE A 195 -12.41 -19.84 1.15
CA PHE A 195 -11.76 -19.13 2.25
C PHE A 195 -12.53 -19.29 3.58
N VAL A 196 -11.83 -19.18 4.69
CA VAL A 196 -12.41 -19.07 6.03
C VAL A 196 -11.83 -17.86 6.73
N ASP A 197 -12.64 -16.83 6.96
CA ASP A 197 -12.24 -15.62 7.69
C ASP A 197 -12.52 -15.79 9.18
N ILE A 198 -11.44 -15.91 9.97
CA ILE A 198 -11.48 -16.22 11.41
C ILE A 198 -11.40 -14.92 12.20
N GLY A 199 -12.42 -14.66 13.03
CA GLY A 199 -12.60 -13.36 13.68
C GLY A 199 -13.11 -12.32 12.70
N CYS A 200 -14.08 -12.68 11.85
CA CYS A 200 -14.48 -11.86 10.70
C CYS A 200 -15.22 -10.55 11.07
N GLY A 201 -15.53 -10.32 12.35
CA GLY A 201 -16.11 -9.08 12.84
C GLY A 201 -17.40 -8.68 12.13
N ASN A 202 -17.35 -7.55 11.42
CA ASN A 202 -18.51 -7.02 10.67
C ASN A 202 -18.84 -7.84 9.40
N GLY A 203 -18.00 -8.80 9.00
CA GLY A 203 -18.21 -9.66 7.85
C GLY A 203 -18.11 -8.97 6.48
N LEU A 204 -17.58 -7.74 6.41
CA LEU A 204 -17.50 -6.99 5.16
C LEU A 204 -16.55 -7.64 4.15
N LEU A 205 -15.38 -8.12 4.59
CA LEU A 205 -14.47 -8.87 3.72
C LEU A 205 -15.15 -10.13 3.12
N VAL A 206 -15.88 -10.87 3.96
CA VAL A 206 -16.66 -12.05 3.54
C VAL A 206 -17.73 -11.67 2.52
N TYR A 207 -18.45 -10.58 2.76
CA TYR A 207 -19.43 -10.02 1.83
C TYR A 207 -18.81 -9.70 0.47
N LEU A 208 -17.66 -9.00 0.46
CA LEU A 208 -16.98 -8.61 -0.77
C LEU A 208 -16.52 -9.83 -1.57
N LEU A 209 -15.81 -10.76 -0.94
CA LEU A 209 -15.27 -11.94 -1.63
C LEU A 209 -16.37 -12.85 -2.19
N ILE A 210 -17.46 -13.08 -1.43
CA ILE A 210 -18.60 -13.87 -1.94
C ILE A 210 -19.32 -13.14 -3.09
N SER A 211 -19.46 -11.82 -3.00
CA SER A 211 -20.09 -11.01 -4.05
C SER A 211 -19.26 -10.98 -5.33
N GLU A 212 -17.94 -11.03 -5.20
CA GLU A 212 -17.00 -11.19 -6.33
C GLU A 212 -16.94 -12.63 -6.88
N GLY A 213 -17.69 -13.57 -6.32
CA GLY A 213 -17.89 -14.92 -6.85
C GLY A 213 -17.01 -16.01 -6.23
N PHE A 214 -16.26 -15.71 -5.17
CA PHE A 214 -15.52 -16.71 -4.41
C PHE A 214 -16.44 -17.47 -3.43
N HIS A 215 -15.99 -18.64 -2.97
CA HIS A 215 -16.67 -19.37 -1.89
C HIS A 215 -15.93 -19.19 -0.57
N GLY A 216 -16.69 -19.18 0.52
CA GLY A 216 -16.11 -19.12 1.85
C GLY A 216 -17.13 -18.87 2.94
N ILE A 217 -16.62 -18.78 4.17
CA ILE A 217 -17.38 -18.47 5.37
C ILE A 217 -16.62 -17.46 6.25
N GLY A 218 -17.34 -16.74 7.08
CA GLY A 218 -16.76 -15.94 8.16
C GLY A 218 -17.22 -16.45 9.51
N ILE A 219 -16.32 -16.54 10.47
CA ILE A 219 -16.60 -17.00 11.82
C ILE A 219 -16.21 -15.90 12.79
N ASP A 220 -17.12 -15.53 13.69
CA ASP A 220 -16.83 -14.63 14.79
C ASP A 220 -17.57 -15.11 16.05
N ILE A 221 -17.00 -14.87 17.23
CA ILE A 221 -17.66 -15.19 18.49
C ILE A 221 -18.96 -14.40 18.68
N LYS A 222 -19.12 -13.28 17.96
CA LYS A 222 -20.30 -12.42 18.03
C LYS A 222 -20.69 -11.86 16.68
N GLY A 223 -21.87 -12.24 16.20
CA GLY A 223 -22.50 -11.65 15.03
C GLY A 223 -22.76 -10.16 15.21
N ARG A 224 -22.54 -9.39 14.14
CA ARG A 224 -22.75 -7.94 14.12
C ARG A 224 -24.09 -7.59 13.49
N GLY A 225 -24.61 -6.41 13.83
CA GLY A 225 -25.91 -5.95 13.36
C GLY A 225 -25.99 -5.89 11.84
N ILE A 226 -24.87 -5.48 11.20
CA ILE A 226 -24.74 -5.37 9.75
C ILE A 226 -24.92 -6.70 9.02
N TRP A 227 -24.68 -7.86 9.66
CA TRP A 227 -24.82 -9.17 9.02
C TRP A 227 -26.23 -9.40 8.45
N LYS A 228 -27.25 -8.85 9.11
CA LYS A 228 -28.66 -8.95 8.68
C LYS A 228 -28.98 -8.14 7.42
N GLN A 229 -28.12 -7.20 7.05
CA GLN A 229 -28.28 -6.38 5.86
C GLN A 229 -27.62 -7.00 4.63
N TYR A 230 -26.72 -7.96 4.82
CA TYR A 230 -26.09 -8.63 3.69
C TYR A 230 -27.08 -9.55 2.97
N PRO A 231 -26.88 -9.81 1.67
CA PRO A 231 -27.69 -10.76 0.91
C PRO A 231 -27.74 -12.11 1.62
N ALA A 232 -28.87 -12.83 1.46
CA ALA A 232 -29.12 -14.10 2.17
C ALA A 232 -27.98 -15.12 2.01
N ARG A 233 -27.34 -15.17 0.83
CA ARG A 233 -26.17 -16.03 0.57
C ARG A 233 -24.99 -15.70 1.50
N VAL A 234 -24.72 -14.42 1.72
CA VAL A 234 -23.62 -13.95 2.58
C VAL A 234 -23.99 -14.11 4.05
N ALA A 235 -25.21 -13.73 4.43
CA ALA A 235 -25.69 -13.91 5.81
C ALA A 235 -25.64 -15.39 6.24
N ALA A 236 -25.93 -16.33 5.33
CA ALA A 236 -25.81 -17.76 5.58
C ALA A 236 -24.35 -18.24 5.72
N ALA A 237 -23.39 -17.51 5.15
CA ALA A 237 -21.96 -17.82 5.22
C ALA A 237 -21.28 -17.23 6.48
N LEU A 238 -21.94 -16.33 7.19
CA LEU A 238 -21.46 -15.75 8.45
C LEU A 238 -21.95 -16.58 9.64
N LYS A 239 -21.03 -17.01 10.51
CA LYS A 239 -21.28 -17.93 11.61
C LYS A 239 -20.91 -17.26 12.93
N GLU A 240 -21.89 -17.16 13.82
CA GLU A 240 -21.65 -16.78 15.22
C GLU A 240 -21.29 -18.04 16.01
N GLU A 241 -20.00 -18.28 16.18
CA GLU A 241 -19.46 -19.50 16.79
C GLU A 241 -18.17 -19.21 17.56
N THR A 242 -18.04 -19.82 18.74
CA THR A 242 -16.78 -19.79 19.50
C THR A 242 -15.80 -20.77 18.91
N LEU A 243 -14.67 -20.27 18.40
CA LEU A 243 -13.59 -21.10 17.90
C LEU A 243 -12.55 -21.30 18.99
N ASP A 244 -12.42 -22.54 19.49
CA ASP A 244 -11.31 -22.97 20.34
C ASP A 244 -10.25 -23.70 19.49
N PRO A 245 -9.11 -23.07 19.16
CA PRO A 245 -8.10 -23.67 18.30
C PRO A 245 -7.48 -24.95 18.85
N SER A 246 -7.53 -25.15 20.17
CA SER A 246 -6.93 -26.33 20.82
C SER A 246 -7.71 -27.60 20.48
N THR A 247 -9.04 -27.52 20.42
CA THR A 247 -9.96 -28.65 20.22
C THR A 247 -10.58 -28.70 18.82
N HIS A 248 -10.63 -27.58 18.08
CA HIS A 248 -11.23 -27.53 16.75
C HIS A 248 -10.51 -28.46 15.75
N PRO A 249 -11.24 -29.23 14.91
CA PRO A 249 -10.66 -30.19 13.97
C PRO A 249 -10.11 -29.56 12.68
N GLY A 250 -10.10 -28.23 12.58
CA GLY A 250 -9.80 -27.50 11.33
C GLY A 250 -10.99 -27.43 10.36
N PHE A 251 -10.71 -26.99 9.14
CA PHE A 251 -11.69 -26.73 8.07
C PHE A 251 -11.36 -27.55 6.81
N PRO A 252 -11.90 -28.77 6.66
CA PRO A 252 -11.45 -29.71 5.61
C PRO A 252 -11.48 -29.17 4.18
N LYS A 253 -12.40 -28.24 3.87
CA LYS A 253 -12.56 -27.65 2.54
C LYS A 253 -11.77 -26.36 2.33
N ALA A 254 -11.15 -25.80 3.37
CA ALA A 254 -10.52 -24.50 3.28
C ALA A 254 -9.27 -24.54 2.43
N THR A 255 -9.19 -23.64 1.45
CA THR A 255 -7.97 -23.37 0.67
C THR A 255 -7.14 -22.26 1.30
N LEU A 256 -7.77 -21.34 2.04
CA LEU A 256 -7.11 -20.26 2.75
C LEU A 256 -7.82 -19.96 4.08
N LEU A 257 -7.06 -19.90 5.18
CA LEU A 257 -7.50 -19.26 6.41
C LEU A 257 -7.06 -17.79 6.42
N ILE A 258 -8.02 -16.90 6.61
CA ILE A 258 -7.81 -15.45 6.68
C ILE A 258 -7.93 -15.03 8.15
N GLY A 259 -6.94 -14.28 8.62
CA GLY A 259 -6.94 -13.60 9.91
C GLY A 259 -6.86 -12.10 9.69
N ASN A 260 -7.98 -11.49 9.33
CA ASN A 260 -8.08 -10.04 9.17
C ASN A 260 -8.26 -9.40 10.56
N HIS A 261 -7.15 -8.98 11.19
CA HIS A 261 -7.15 -8.45 12.56
C HIS A 261 -7.73 -9.43 13.60
N SER A 262 -7.38 -10.71 13.48
CA SER A 262 -7.93 -11.82 14.28
C SER A 262 -7.47 -11.86 15.75
N ASP A 263 -6.91 -10.78 16.29
CA ASP A 263 -6.45 -10.63 17.68
C ASP A 263 -5.69 -11.87 18.21
N GLU A 264 -6.24 -12.51 19.26
CA GLU A 264 -5.68 -13.67 19.96
C GLU A 264 -5.55 -14.91 19.09
N LEU A 265 -6.33 -15.01 18.01
CA LEU A 265 -6.32 -16.15 17.10
C LEU A 265 -5.20 -16.07 16.05
N THR A 266 -4.59 -14.90 15.86
CA THR A 266 -3.51 -14.69 14.87
C THR A 266 -2.41 -15.77 14.91
N PRO A 267 -1.78 -16.10 16.06
CA PRO A 267 -0.77 -17.16 16.12
C PRO A 267 -1.34 -18.58 15.97
N TRP A 268 -2.66 -18.77 16.09
CA TRP A 268 -3.33 -20.06 15.96
C TRP A 268 -3.71 -20.43 14.53
N LEU A 269 -3.83 -19.46 13.63
CA LEU A 269 -4.16 -19.70 12.23
C LEU A 269 -3.29 -20.77 11.55
N PRO A 270 -1.94 -20.74 11.64
CA PRO A 270 -1.12 -21.81 11.05
C PRO A 270 -1.38 -23.20 11.65
N ILE A 271 -1.70 -23.29 12.95
CA ILE A 271 -2.04 -24.55 13.60
C ILE A 271 -3.42 -25.06 13.13
N LEU A 272 -4.38 -24.15 12.94
CA LEU A 272 -5.68 -24.50 12.39
C LEU A 272 -5.58 -24.94 10.93
N ALA A 273 -4.71 -24.32 10.14
CA ALA A 273 -4.50 -24.68 8.74
C ALA A 273 -3.92 -26.10 8.62
N THR A 274 -2.92 -26.46 9.45
CA THR A 274 -2.37 -27.84 9.45
C THR A 274 -3.40 -28.90 9.87
N LYS A 275 -4.36 -28.55 10.73
CA LYS A 275 -5.51 -29.41 11.07
C LYS A 275 -6.55 -29.49 9.96
N SER A 276 -6.61 -28.50 9.08
CA SER A 276 -7.64 -28.37 8.05
C SER A 276 -7.40 -29.36 6.90
N ASN A 277 -6.28 -29.21 6.19
CA ASN A 277 -5.80 -30.13 5.15
C ASN A 277 -4.37 -29.72 4.74
N SER A 278 -3.70 -30.54 3.91
CA SER A 278 -2.30 -30.32 3.51
C SER A 278 -2.08 -29.16 2.53
N GLU A 279 -3.13 -28.66 1.89
CA GLU A 279 -3.06 -27.58 0.88
C GLU A 279 -3.54 -26.23 1.44
N CYS A 280 -4.04 -26.20 2.68
CA CYS A 280 -4.64 -25.04 3.29
C CYS A 280 -3.58 -23.97 3.57
N GLN A 281 -3.72 -22.81 2.94
CA GLN A 281 -2.82 -21.67 3.12
C GLN A 281 -3.27 -20.76 4.26
N VAL A 282 -2.41 -19.80 4.64
CA VAL A 282 -2.71 -18.81 5.69
C VAL A 282 -2.41 -17.41 5.19
N PHE A 283 -3.34 -16.48 5.44
CA PHE A 283 -3.14 -15.05 5.25
C PHE A 283 -3.49 -14.31 6.55
N THR A 284 -2.55 -13.55 7.11
CA THR A 284 -2.78 -12.83 8.37
C THR A 284 -2.45 -11.34 8.26
N ILE A 285 -3.33 -10.50 8.79
CA ILE A 285 -3.08 -9.08 9.03
C ILE A 285 -3.03 -8.87 10.56
N PRO A 286 -1.84 -8.93 11.18
CA PRO A 286 -1.70 -8.84 12.63
C PRO A 286 -1.90 -7.40 13.14
N CYS A 287 -2.88 -7.20 14.03
CA CYS A 287 -3.13 -5.94 14.75
C CYS A 287 -2.61 -5.94 16.19
N CYS A 288 -2.93 -6.99 16.94
CA CYS A 288 -2.71 -7.09 18.38
C CYS A 288 -1.65 -8.16 18.67
N PRO A 289 -0.57 -7.82 19.39
CA PRO A 289 0.54 -8.74 19.55
C PRO A 289 0.22 -9.79 20.62
N PHE A 290 -0.27 -10.95 20.19
CA PHE A 290 -0.52 -12.14 21.00
C PHE A 290 0.37 -13.31 20.60
N SER A 291 0.93 -14.00 21.59
CA SER A 291 1.42 -15.37 21.43
C SER A 291 0.28 -16.36 21.70
N LEU A 292 0.51 -17.66 21.48
CA LEU A 292 -0.54 -18.69 21.55
C LEU A 292 -1.42 -18.64 22.83
N TYR A 293 -0.83 -18.34 23.99
CA TYR A 293 -1.54 -18.43 25.27
C TYR A 293 -1.63 -17.11 26.03
N GLN A 294 -1.00 -16.04 25.53
CA GLN A 294 -0.89 -14.78 26.26
C GLN A 294 -0.52 -13.63 25.34
N LYS A 295 -0.52 -12.41 25.87
CA LYS A 295 0.05 -11.26 25.16
C LYS A 295 1.53 -11.49 24.85
N PHE A 296 1.94 -11.12 23.65
CA PHE A 296 3.32 -11.27 23.21
C PHE A 296 4.26 -10.43 24.08
N ASN A 297 5.26 -11.11 24.65
CA ASN A 297 6.32 -10.52 25.46
C ASN A 297 7.65 -10.63 24.70
N ASP A 298 8.26 -9.48 24.41
CA ASP A 298 9.47 -9.42 23.59
C ASP A 298 10.73 -9.86 24.33
N GLY A 299 10.81 -9.63 25.65
CA GLY A 299 11.89 -10.15 26.50
C GLY A 299 11.92 -11.68 26.50
N HIS A 300 10.76 -12.31 26.73
CA HIS A 300 10.62 -13.75 26.71
C HIS A 300 10.95 -14.34 25.33
N TYR A 301 10.44 -13.75 24.25
CA TYR A 301 10.75 -14.18 22.89
C TYR A 301 12.25 -14.09 22.56
N ASN A 302 12.91 -13.00 22.96
CA ASN A 302 14.35 -12.85 22.75
C ASN A 302 15.17 -13.88 23.53
N GLN A 303 14.71 -14.27 24.72
CA GLN A 303 15.35 -15.33 25.50
C GLN A 303 15.22 -16.68 24.77
N GLN A 304 14.02 -17.04 24.31
CA GLN A 304 13.79 -18.27 23.53
C GLN A 304 14.65 -18.33 22.25
N LEU A 305 14.89 -17.19 21.58
CA LEU A 305 15.79 -17.12 20.44
C LEU A 305 17.24 -17.41 20.83
N LYS A 306 17.73 -16.84 21.94
CA LYS A 306 19.09 -17.09 22.46
C LYS A 306 19.27 -18.55 22.88
N ASP A 307 18.22 -19.14 23.43
CA ASP A 307 18.21 -20.54 23.86
C ASP A 307 18.08 -21.52 22.66
N GLY A 308 17.90 -21.00 21.43
CA GLY A 308 17.86 -21.79 20.21
C GLY A 308 16.57 -22.60 20.02
N VAL A 309 15.50 -22.30 20.78
CA VAL A 309 14.24 -23.07 20.82
C VAL A 309 13.66 -23.31 19.42
N TYR A 310 13.60 -22.26 18.60
CA TYR A 310 12.98 -22.34 17.28
C TYR A 310 13.79 -23.18 16.29
N CYS A 311 15.12 -23.15 16.37
CA CYS A 311 15.97 -23.91 15.44
C CYS A 311 16.00 -25.41 15.78
N GLN A 312 15.85 -25.75 17.06
CA GLN A 312 15.64 -27.13 17.48
C GLN A 312 14.33 -27.70 16.90
N LEU A 313 13.28 -26.87 16.80
CA LEU A 313 11.96 -27.28 16.31
C LEU A 313 11.87 -27.35 14.78
N THR A 314 12.57 -26.48 14.06
CA THR A 314 12.51 -26.42 12.58
C THR A 314 13.61 -27.23 11.89
N GLY A 315 14.52 -27.87 12.63
CA GLY A 315 15.64 -28.66 12.08
C GLY A 315 16.66 -27.84 11.25
N GLY A 316 16.59 -26.51 11.32
CA GLY A 316 17.44 -25.59 10.58
C GLY A 316 18.75 -25.28 11.33
N PRO A 317 19.76 -24.71 10.66
CA PRO A 317 20.99 -24.29 11.31
C PRO A 317 20.70 -23.32 12.47
N GLN A 318 21.44 -23.45 13.57
CA GLN A 318 21.46 -22.47 14.66
C GLN A 318 21.59 -21.07 14.05
N PRO A 319 20.75 -20.09 14.44
CA PRO A 319 21.02 -18.72 14.04
C PRO A 319 22.32 -18.41 14.76
N SER A 320 23.42 -18.25 14.01
CA SER A 320 24.68 -17.87 14.62
C SER A 320 24.40 -16.67 15.53
N SER A 321 25.14 -16.56 16.62
CA SER A 321 25.19 -15.36 17.47
C SER A 321 25.54 -14.06 16.68
N ALA A 322 25.66 -14.17 15.35
CA ALA A 322 25.80 -13.15 14.33
C ALA A 322 24.61 -13.06 13.33
N PHE A 323 23.38 -13.45 13.69
CA PHE A 323 22.19 -12.84 13.05
C PHE A 323 22.06 -11.41 13.57
N THR A 324 22.92 -10.57 13.04
CA THR A 324 23.04 -9.16 13.37
C THR A 324 21.67 -8.49 13.21
N THR A 325 21.44 -7.49 14.05
CA THR A 325 20.46 -6.43 13.81
C THR A 325 20.78 -5.60 12.55
N GLU A 326 21.74 -6.03 11.73
CA GLU A 326 22.17 -5.35 10.52
C GLU A 326 21.54 -6.02 9.29
N PHE A 327 20.93 -5.16 8.49
CA PHE A 327 20.32 -5.47 7.22
C PHE A 327 21.34 -6.02 6.21
N PRO A 328 20.90 -6.79 5.19
CA PRO A 328 21.56 -6.79 3.89
C PRO A 328 21.69 -5.33 3.43
N LYS A 329 22.92 -4.86 3.22
CA LYS A 329 23.27 -3.45 2.95
C LYS A 329 22.73 -2.86 1.64
N GLU A 330 21.82 -3.53 0.92
CA GLU A 330 21.43 -3.12 -0.43
C GLU A 330 20.19 -2.22 -0.52
N HIS A 331 19.46 -1.98 0.56
CA HIS A 331 18.34 -1.02 0.54
C HIS A 331 18.46 0.06 1.62
N SER A 332 19.32 1.03 1.34
CA SER A 332 19.39 2.30 2.08
C SER A 332 18.18 3.18 1.74
N ARG A 333 17.16 3.18 2.61
CA ARG A 333 16.16 4.25 2.71
C ARG A 333 15.88 4.58 4.17
N LEU A 334 16.13 5.82 4.56
CA LEU A 334 15.97 6.39 5.91
C LEU A 334 14.57 6.23 6.55
N ALA A 335 13.53 5.93 5.76
CA ALA A 335 12.17 5.67 6.26
C ALA A 335 11.93 4.19 6.62
N GLU A 336 12.68 3.27 6.03
CA GLU A 336 12.56 1.83 6.30
C GLU A 336 13.25 1.44 7.61
N GLU A 337 14.35 2.10 7.96
CA GLU A 337 15.06 1.82 9.21
C GLU A 337 14.20 1.95 10.47
N GLY A 338 13.14 2.79 10.46
CA GLY A 338 12.22 2.94 11.59
C GLY A 338 11.15 1.85 11.68
N PHE A 339 10.58 1.42 10.55
CA PHE A 339 9.54 0.37 10.52
C PHE A 339 10.10 -0.99 10.98
N TRP A 340 11.34 -1.28 10.59
CA TRP A 340 12.03 -2.51 10.92
C TRP A 340 12.67 -2.52 12.33
N ARG A 341 12.66 -1.37 13.04
CA ARG A 341 13.09 -1.25 14.44
C ARG A 341 11.86 -1.18 15.35
N GLY A 342 11.57 -2.22 16.12
CA GLY A 342 10.54 -2.13 17.17
C GLY A 342 9.93 -3.45 17.61
N ARG A 343 9.06 -3.35 18.63
CA ARG A 343 8.30 -4.49 19.19
C ARG A 343 7.44 -5.19 18.14
N TYR A 344 6.84 -4.44 17.22
CA TYR A 344 5.98 -5.00 16.17
C TYR A 344 6.76 -5.88 15.19
N ARG A 345 7.96 -5.48 14.72
CA ARG A 345 8.77 -6.36 13.86
C ARG A 345 9.21 -7.63 14.58
N ARG A 346 9.52 -7.56 15.88
CA ARG A 346 9.78 -8.77 16.69
C ARG A 346 8.56 -9.69 16.73
N TYR A 347 7.37 -9.11 16.83
CA TYR A 347 6.13 -9.86 16.76
C TYR A 347 5.92 -10.53 15.39
N ILE A 348 6.15 -9.82 14.28
CA ILE A 348 6.10 -10.42 12.93
C ILE A 348 7.09 -11.59 12.81
N ARG A 349 8.33 -11.45 13.32
CA ARG A 349 9.30 -12.56 13.32
C ARG A 349 8.83 -13.75 14.15
N TYR A 350 8.17 -13.50 15.27
CA TYR A 350 7.55 -14.56 16.06
C TYR A 350 6.50 -15.31 15.23
N LEU A 351 5.61 -14.61 14.52
CA LEU A 351 4.61 -15.23 13.65
C LEU A 351 5.25 -16.02 12.49
N GLU A 352 6.27 -15.46 11.83
CA GLU A 352 7.04 -16.16 10.79
C GLU A 352 7.62 -17.49 11.32
N ASN A 353 8.10 -17.50 12.57
CA ASN A 353 8.63 -18.72 13.19
C ASN A 353 7.53 -19.73 13.52
N VAL A 354 6.36 -19.29 14.01
CA VAL A 354 5.22 -20.18 14.22
C VAL A 354 4.76 -20.80 12.90
N LEU A 355 4.69 -20.01 11.82
CA LEU A 355 4.40 -20.49 10.47
C LEU A 355 5.40 -21.56 10.01
N ARG A 356 6.71 -21.30 10.15
CA ARG A 356 7.76 -22.28 9.79
C ARG A 356 7.70 -23.56 10.60
N ILE A 357 7.43 -23.49 11.90
CA ILE A 357 7.22 -24.67 12.75
C ILE A 357 6.05 -25.51 12.23
N CYS A 358 5.00 -24.85 11.73
CA CYS A 358 3.84 -25.51 11.13
C CYS A 358 4.07 -25.98 9.68
N GLY A 359 5.29 -25.83 9.14
CA GLY A 359 5.65 -26.29 7.79
C GLY A 359 5.35 -25.30 6.66
N PHE A 360 4.98 -24.04 6.97
CA PHE A 360 4.75 -23.01 5.96
C PHE A 360 6.03 -22.27 5.57
N GLU A 361 6.05 -21.75 4.34
CA GLU A 361 7.03 -20.77 3.87
C GLU A 361 6.41 -19.36 3.93
N PRO A 362 6.70 -18.56 4.98
CA PRO A 362 6.04 -17.28 5.16
C PRO A 362 6.62 -16.22 4.21
N GLU A 363 5.75 -15.56 3.48
CA GLU A 363 6.04 -14.33 2.74
C GLU A 363 5.50 -13.11 3.50
N LEU A 364 6.16 -11.96 3.33
CA LEU A 364 5.77 -10.71 3.99
C LEU A 364 5.60 -9.60 2.96
N ASP A 365 4.45 -8.94 3.02
CA ASP A 365 4.18 -7.72 2.27
C ASP A 365 3.69 -6.60 3.20
N ILE A 366 3.72 -5.38 2.70
CA ILE A 366 3.11 -4.21 3.32
C ILE A 366 1.89 -3.87 2.48
N LEU A 367 0.69 -4.14 3.02
CA LEU A 367 -0.55 -3.72 2.38
C LEU A 367 -0.68 -2.19 2.48
N ARG A 368 -0.87 -1.52 1.35
CA ARG A 368 -1.09 -0.07 1.30
C ARG A 368 -2.48 0.24 0.78
N ILE A 369 -3.32 0.74 1.66
CA ILE A 369 -4.66 1.22 1.31
C ILE A 369 -4.52 2.62 0.68
N PRO A 370 -5.05 2.85 -0.53
CA PRO A 370 -5.08 4.17 -1.15
C PRO A 370 -5.73 5.20 -0.22
N SER A 371 -5.11 6.38 -0.06
CA SER A 371 -5.60 7.41 0.87
C SER A 371 -7.04 7.82 0.56
N THR A 372 -7.92 7.74 1.56
CA THR A 372 -9.34 8.10 1.47
C THR A 372 -9.56 9.62 1.31
N LYS A 373 -8.60 10.43 1.77
CA LYS A 373 -8.65 11.91 1.79
C LYS A 373 -8.30 12.60 0.47
N ARG A 374 -8.17 11.85 -0.62
CA ARG A 374 -7.84 12.39 -1.95
C ARG A 374 -8.77 11.79 -2.98
N VAL A 375 -10.00 12.30 -3.00
CA VAL A 375 -10.90 12.24 -4.15
C VAL A 375 -11.06 13.66 -4.66
#